data_AF-W8AYP7-F1
#
_entry.id   AF-W8AYP7-F1
#
_cell.length_a   1.000
_cell.length_b   1.000
_cell.length_c   1.000
_cell.angle_alpha   90.00
_cell.angle_beta   90.00
_cell.angle_gamma   90.00
#
_symmetry.space_group_name_H-M   'P 1'
#
loop_
_entity.id
_entity.type
_entity.pdbx_description
1 polymer ?
#
loop_
_entity_poly.entity_id
_entity_poly.type
_entity_poly.pdbx_seq_one_letter_code
_entity_poly.pdbx_strand_id
1 'polypeptide(L)'
;MRTIQEITSKWLEIVHASASLPNMFGRKHARQRRRVGGALPLLKSLIELSPTINELIGPYQCGLTPGKSTIGQIFIMRQILEMTLERGNGTYNLFVEFKVAFDSTKELPLPRYL
;
A
#
# COMPACT_ATOMS: atom_id res chain seq x y z
N MET A 1 28.32 2.09 17.35
CA MET A 1 27.61 2.44 16.11
C MET A 1 27.46 1.17 15.30
N ARG A 2 26.24 0.69 15.01
CA ARG A 2 26.07 -0.46 14.11
C ARG A 2 26.34 0.02 12.69
N THR A 3 27.18 -0.70 11.95
CA THR A 3 27.51 -0.34 10.57
C THR A 3 26.30 -0.58 9.67
N ILE A 4 26.19 0.16 8.56
CA ILE A 4 25.08 0.03 7.59
C ILE A 4 24.88 -1.44 7.16
N GLN A 5 25.98 -2.21 7.07
CA GLN A 5 25.95 -3.63 6.76
C GLN A 5 25.21 -4.47 7.82
N GLU A 6 25.41 -4.20 9.11
CA GLU A 6 24.72 -4.92 10.20
C GLU A 6 23.21 -4.64 10.18
N ILE A 7 22.81 -3.42 9.82
CA ILE A 7 21.39 -3.05 9.70
C ILE A 7 20.75 -3.77 8.52
N THR A 8 21.43 -3.82 7.36
CA THR A 8 20.91 -4.53 6.18
C THR A 8 20.83 -6.03 6.39
N SER A 9 21.81 -6.65 7.06
CA SER A 9 21.79 -8.08 7.37
C SER A 9 20.66 -8.41 8.33
N LYS A 10 20.45 -7.59 9.36
CA LYS A 10 19.34 -7.77 10.32
C LYS A 10 17.98 -7.56 9.68
N TRP A 11 17.88 -6.66 8.69
CA TRP A 11 16.68 -6.52 7.86
C TRP A 11 16.41 -7.77 7.01
N LEU A 12 17.45 -8.34 6.39
CA LEU A 12 17.32 -9.59 5.64
C LEU A 12 16.86 -10.74 6.55
N GLU A 13 17.40 -10.84 7.77
CA GLU A 13 16.97 -11.81 8.77
C GLU A 13 15.50 -11.64 9.16
N ILE A 14 15.03 -10.41 9.37
CA ILE A 14 13.61 -10.14 9.68
C ILE A 14 12.69 -10.50 8.51
N VAL A 15 13.11 -10.22 7.27
CA VAL A 15 12.35 -10.58 6.06
C VAL A 15 12.30 -12.11 5.90
N HIS A 16 13.41 -12.81 6.11
CA HIS A 16 13.45 -14.28 6.05
C HIS A 16 12.69 -14.93 7.21
N ALA A 17 12.76 -14.35 8.41
CA ALA A 17 12.01 -14.78 9.59
C ALA A 17 10.50 -14.57 9.42
N SER A 18 10.08 -13.47 8.80
CA SER A 18 8.66 -13.23 8.49
C SER A 18 8.12 -14.17 7.41
N ALA A 19 8.96 -14.62 6.48
CA ALA A 19 8.62 -15.66 5.50
C ALA A 19 8.46 -17.07 6.12
N SER A 20 9.02 -17.30 7.32
CA SER A 20 8.96 -18.58 8.04
C SER A 20 7.92 -18.61 9.16
N LEU A 21 7.19 -17.52 9.40
CA LEU A 21 6.05 -17.50 10.29
C LEU A 21 4.86 -18.24 9.65
N PRO A 22 4.36 -19.34 10.26
CA PRO A 22 3.16 -19.99 9.77
C PRO A 22 1.98 -19.05 9.99
N ASN A 23 1.31 -18.66 8.90
CA ASN A 23 -0.02 -18.05 8.89
C ASN A 23 -0.20 -16.74 9.71
N MET A 24 0.71 -15.77 9.57
CA MET A 24 0.38 -14.40 10.02
C MET A 24 -0.69 -13.74 9.14
N PHE A 25 -0.84 -14.22 7.90
CA PHE A 25 -2.00 -13.94 7.05
C PHE A 25 -2.99 -15.09 7.19
N GLY A 26 -4.16 -14.81 7.78
CA GLY A 26 -5.25 -15.76 7.91
C GLY A 26 -5.63 -16.41 6.57
N ARG A 27 -6.39 -17.52 6.64
CA ARG A 27 -6.93 -18.28 5.49
C ARG A 27 -7.08 -17.39 4.26
N LYS A 28 -6.33 -17.65 3.19
CA LYS A 28 -6.49 -16.94 1.91
C LYS A 28 -7.93 -17.13 1.46
N HIS A 29 -8.77 -16.10 1.63
CA HIS A 29 -10.11 -16.10 1.08
C HIS A 29 -9.98 -16.19 -0.43
N ALA A 30 -10.70 -17.12 -1.06
CA ALA A 30 -10.73 -17.22 -2.51
C ALA A 30 -11.19 -15.87 -3.09
N ARG A 31 -10.33 -15.22 -3.88
CA ARG A 31 -10.64 -13.93 -4.50
C ARG A 31 -11.68 -14.14 -5.60
N GLN A 32 -12.85 -13.55 -5.45
CA GLN A 32 -13.85 -13.57 -6.51
C GLN A 32 -13.42 -12.65 -7.65
N ARG A 33 -13.08 -13.24 -8.80
CA ARG A 33 -12.68 -12.49 -10.00
C ARG A 33 -13.87 -12.39 -10.95
N ARG A 34 -14.54 -11.24 -10.98
CA ARG A 34 -15.54 -10.96 -12.03
C ARG A 34 -14.82 -10.65 -13.34
N ARG A 35 -15.20 -11.33 -14.43
CA ARG A 35 -14.83 -10.89 -15.77
C ARG A 35 -15.80 -9.79 -16.18
N VAL A 36 -15.28 -8.61 -16.47
CA VAL A 36 -16.07 -7.52 -17.04
C VAL A 36 -15.76 -7.49 -18.54
N GLY A 37 -16.78 -7.65 -19.39
CA GLY A 37 -16.63 -7.49 -20.84
C GLY A 37 -16.56 -6.02 -21.20
N GLY A 38 -15.55 -5.62 -21.99
CA GLY A 38 -15.36 -4.24 -22.47
C GLY A 38 -14.49 -3.38 -21.54
N ALA A 39 -13.21 -3.20 -21.88
CA ALA A 39 -12.24 -2.46 -21.05
C ALA A 39 -12.23 -0.93 -21.32
N LEU A 40 -12.77 -0.49 -22.46
CA LEU A 40 -12.58 0.87 -22.97
C LEU A 40 -13.30 1.97 -22.17
N PRO A 41 -14.59 1.83 -21.77
CA PRO A 41 -15.29 2.91 -21.07
C PRO A 41 -14.72 3.18 -19.66
N LEU A 42 -14.32 2.11 -18.95
CA LEU A 42 -13.75 2.19 -17.60
C LEU A 42 -12.36 2.83 -17.58
N LEU A 43 -11.56 2.62 -18.64
CA LEU A 43 -10.24 3.22 -18.74
C LEU A 43 -10.32 4.75 -18.91
N LYS A 44 -11.30 5.22 -19.70
CA LYS A 44 -11.48 6.65 -19.98
C LYS A 44 -11.85 7.43 -18.71
N SER A 45 -12.82 6.95 -17.94
CA SER A 45 -13.22 7.58 -16.68
C SER A 45 -12.07 7.63 -15.65
N LEU A 46 -11.20 6.63 -15.65
CA LEU A 46 -10.09 6.55 -14.70
C LEU A 46 -8.97 7.55 -15.03
N ILE A 47 -8.77 7.86 -16.32
CA ILE A 47 -7.84 8.90 -16.78
C ILE A 47 -8.37 10.28 -16.40
N GLU A 48 -9.67 10.53 -16.59
CA GLU A 48 -10.30 11.82 -16.29
C GLU A 48 -10.31 12.15 -14.79
N LEU A 49 -10.47 11.15 -13.92
CA LEU A 49 -10.45 11.34 -12.47
C LEU A 49 -9.05 11.45 -11.85
N SER A 50 -8.01 11.06 -12.59
CA SER A 50 -6.62 10.99 -12.10
C SER A 50 -6.10 12.30 -11.50
N PRO A 51 -6.30 13.49 -12.11
CA PRO A 51 -5.78 14.74 -11.56
C PRO A 51 -6.38 15.07 -10.19
N THR A 52 -7.71 14.99 -10.07
CA THR A 52 -8.45 15.26 -8.83
C THR A 52 -8.07 14.27 -7.73
N ILE A 53 -7.94 12.99 -8.07
CA ILE A 53 -7.52 11.95 -7.13
C ILE A 53 -6.08 12.20 -6.66
N ASN A 54 -5.17 12.55 -7.57
CA ASN A 54 -3.77 12.82 -7.23
C ASN A 54 -3.63 14.07 -6.35
N GLU A 55 -4.46 15.09 -6.56
CA GLU A 55 -4.50 16.29 -5.71
C GLU A 55 -5.03 15.95 -4.30
N LEU A 56 -6.13 15.20 -4.21
CA LEU A 56 -6.73 14.81 -2.94
C LEU A 56 -5.82 13.91 -2.09
N ILE A 57 -5.16 12.95 -2.73
CA ILE A 57 -4.35 11.92 -2.06
C ILE A 57 -2.91 12.39 -1.86
N GLY A 58 -2.39 13.26 -2.73
CA GLY A 58 -1.04 13.77 -2.66
C GLY A 58 0.06 12.73 -2.87
N PRO A 59 1.28 12.97 -2.38
CA PRO A 59 2.43 12.09 -2.63
C PRO A 59 2.37 10.77 -1.84
N TYR A 60 1.44 10.61 -0.89
CA TYR A 60 1.44 9.54 0.10
C TYR A 60 1.06 8.15 -0.45
N GLN A 61 0.16 8.08 -1.44
CA GLN A 61 -0.24 6.81 -2.02
C GLN A 61 0.72 6.39 -3.12
N CYS A 62 1.19 5.14 -3.04
CA CYS A 62 1.96 4.50 -4.10
C CYS A 62 1.14 3.51 -4.94
N GLY A 63 0.22 2.78 -4.31
CA GLY A 63 -0.57 1.75 -4.97
C GLY A 63 -1.53 2.33 -6.01
N LEU A 64 -1.65 1.67 -7.15
CA LEU A 64 -2.54 2.07 -8.26
C LEU A 64 -2.23 3.47 -8.84
N THR A 65 -1.08 4.06 -8.52
CA THR A 65 -0.63 5.35 -9.05
C THR A 65 0.44 5.13 -10.12
N PRO A 66 0.24 5.58 -11.37
CA PRO A 66 1.25 5.46 -12.43
C PRO A 66 2.57 6.12 -12.02
N GLY A 67 3.69 5.46 -12.35
CA GLY A 67 5.03 5.99 -12.08
C GLY A 67 5.50 5.92 -10.62
N LYS A 68 4.69 5.39 -9.69
CA LYS A 68 5.11 5.13 -8.31
C LYS A 68 5.37 3.64 -8.07
N SER A 69 6.49 3.34 -7.40
CA SER A 69 6.91 1.97 -7.06
C SER A 69 6.86 1.72 -5.57
N THR A 70 6.35 0.56 -5.16
CA THR A 70 6.31 0.13 -3.75
C THR A 70 7.71 0.15 -3.11
N ILE A 71 8.77 -0.01 -3.92
CA ILE A 71 10.17 0.11 -3.47
C ILE A 71 10.42 1.51 -2.88
N GLY A 72 9.92 2.57 -3.52
CA GLY A 72 10.07 3.94 -3.03
C GLY A 72 9.36 4.14 -1.69
N GLN A 73 8.16 3.59 -1.54
CA GLN A 73 7.42 3.66 -0.27
C GLN A 73 8.15 2.92 0.86
N ILE A 74 8.70 1.73 0.60
CA ILE A 74 9.50 0.96 1.56
C ILE A 74 10.76 1.76 1.96
N PHE A 75 11.43 2.37 0.99
CA PHE A 75 12.62 3.17 1.23
C PHE A 75 12.34 4.38 2.13
N ILE A 76 11.24 5.10 1.89
CA ILE A 76 10.81 6.22 2.74
C ILE A 76 10.52 5.75 4.16
N MET A 77 9.78 4.65 4.32
CA MET A 77 9.50 4.09 5.66
C MET A 77 10.79 3.72 6.39
N ARG A 78 11.77 3.15 5.69
CA ARG A 78 13.09 2.84 6.26
C ARG A 78 13.80 4.10 6.76
N GLN A 79 13.85 5.16 5.97
CA GLN A 79 14.48 6.42 6.38
C GLN A 79 13.83 7.03 7.62
N ILE A 80 12.50 7.02 7.70
CA ILE A 80 11.76 7.51 8.88
C ILE A 80 12.14 6.69 10.13
N LEU A 81 12.21 5.36 10.00
CA LEU A 81 12.59 4.48 11.11
C LEU A 81 14.04 4.69 11.55
N GLU A 82 14.95 4.90 10.62
CA GLU A 82 16.37 5.19 10.92
C GLU A 82 16.51 6.54 11.65
N MET A 83 15.87 7.59 11.15
CA MET A 83 15.92 8.92 11.77
C MET A 83 15.30 8.97 13.17
N THR A 84 14.20 8.25 13.38
CA THR A 84 13.54 8.20 14.70
C THR A 84 14.37 7.43 15.71
N LEU A 85 14.99 6.33 15.27
CA LEU A 85 15.96 5.58 16.07
C LEU A 85 17.18 6.43 16.46
N GLU A 86 17.75 7.17 15.52
CA GLU A 86 18.89 8.07 15.76
C GLU A 86 18.58 9.17 16.78
N ARG A 87 17.35 9.68 16.78
CA ARG A 87 16.90 10.72 17.71
C ARG A 87 16.49 10.18 19.09
N GLY A 88 16.53 8.86 19.29
CA GLY A 88 16.09 8.22 20.54
C GLY A 88 14.57 8.28 20.77
N ASN A 89 13.79 8.55 19.73
CA ASN A 89 12.34 8.61 19.81
C ASN A 89 11.76 7.20 19.65
N GLY A 90 10.78 6.83 20.48
CA GLY A 90 10.03 5.60 20.28
C GLY A 90 9.16 5.70 19.03
N THR A 91 9.24 4.69 18.15
CA THR A 91 8.47 4.64 16.90
C THR A 91 7.40 3.56 16.97
N TYR A 92 6.16 3.94 16.68
CA TYR A 92 5.01 3.03 16.65
C TYR A 92 4.43 2.99 15.24
N ASN A 93 4.46 1.82 14.60
CA ASN A 93 3.90 1.62 13.26
C ASN A 93 2.53 0.95 13.37
N LEU A 94 1.49 1.62 12.84
CA LEU A 94 0.15 1.06 12.75
C LEU A 94 -0.08 0.50 11.33
N PHE A 95 -0.25 -0.81 11.22
CA PHE A 95 -0.61 -1.46 9.97
C PHE A 95 -2.14 -1.59 9.90
N VAL A 96 -2.75 -0.97 8.88
CA VAL A 96 -4.20 -0.99 8.65
C VAL A 96 -4.48 -1.74 7.35
N GLU A 97 -5.27 -2.81 7.42
CA GLU A 97 -5.70 -3.61 6.27
C GLU A 97 -7.21 -3.82 6.28
N PHE A 98 -7.87 -3.66 5.13
CA PHE A 98 -9.30 -3.91 4.97
C PHE A 98 -9.55 -5.37 4.55
N LYS A 99 -10.50 -6.04 5.21
CA LYS A 99 -10.83 -7.46 4.95
C LYS A 99 -11.26 -7.73 3.49
N VAL A 100 -12.06 -6.85 2.89
CA VAL A 100 -12.56 -6.97 1.50
C VAL A 100 -12.76 -5.59 0.85
N ALA A 101 -11.68 -4.82 0.72
CA ALA A 101 -11.72 -3.38 0.36
C ALA A 101 -12.60 -3.02 -0.84
N PHE A 102 -12.61 -3.86 -1.89
CA PHE A 102 -13.31 -3.59 -3.14
C PHE A 102 -14.75 -4.09 -3.17
N ASP A 103 -15.11 -5.09 -2.36
CA ASP A 103 -16.48 -5.64 -2.34
C ASP A 103 -17.34 -4.98 -1.25
N SER A 104 -16.72 -4.27 -0.29
CA SER A 104 -17.40 -3.60 0.82
C SER A 104 -17.72 -2.13 0.56
N THR A 105 -17.57 -1.65 -0.67
CA THR A 105 -17.89 -0.25 -1.00
C THR A 105 -19.41 -0.06 -0.97
N LYS A 106 -19.87 0.96 -0.24
CA LYS A 106 -21.28 1.35 -0.31
C LYS A 106 -21.50 2.02 -1.66
N GLU A 107 -22.51 1.57 -2.41
CA GLU A 107 -23.00 2.32 -3.56
C GLU A 107 -23.51 3.67 -3.04
N LEU A 108 -22.75 4.72 -3.30
CA LEU A 108 -23.26 6.08 -3.15
C LEU A 108 -24.21 6.32 -4.32
N PRO A 109 -25.42 6.86 -4.08
CA PRO A 109 -26.29 7.24 -5.19
C PRO A 109 -25.52 8.25 -6.05
N LEU A 110 -25.28 7.89 -7.31
CA LEU A 110 -24.72 8.83 -8.27
C LEU A 110 -25.66 10.05 -8.29
N PRO A 111 -25.11 11.29 -8.26
CA PRO A 111 -25.95 12.47 -8.38
C PRO A 111 -26.81 12.34 -9.63
N ARG A 112 -28.14 12.42 -9.47
CA ARG A 112 -29.15 12.23 -10.54
C ARG A 112 -29.14 13.37 -11.58
N TYR A 113 -28.03 14.07 -11.72
CA TYR A 113 -27.89 15.27 -12.55
C TYR A 113 -26.62 15.16 -13.41
N LEU A 114 -26.56 14.12 -14.25
CA LEU A 114 -25.73 14.05 -15.45
C LEU A 114 -26.57 13.42 -16.57
#